data_AF-D3VVD5-F1
#
_entry.id   AF-D3VVD5-F1
#
_cell.length_a   1.000
_cell.length_b   1.000
_cell.length_c   1.000
_cell.angle_alpha   90.00
_cell.angle_beta   90.00
_cell.angle_gamma   90.00
#
_symmetry.space_group_name_H-M   'P 1'
#
loop_
_entity.id
_entity.type
_entity.pdbx_description
1 polymer ?
#
loop_
_entity_poly.entity_id
_entity_poly.type
_entity_poly.pdbx_seq_one_letter_code
_entity_poly.pdbx_strand_id
1 'polypeptide(L)' 'MESIFHEKQEGSLCAQHCLNNLLQGEYFSPVELSSIAHQLDEEERMRMAEGGVTSEDYRTF' A
#
# COMPACT_ATOMS: atom_id res chain seq x y z
N MET A 1 14.67 27.95 1.31
CA MET A 1 14.61 26.48 1.26
C MET A 1 14.26 26.02 2.65
N GLU A 2 13.15 25.32 2.82
CA GLU A 2 13.02 24.45 3.99
C GLU A 2 14.17 23.44 3.92
N SER A 3 14.93 23.28 5.00
CA SER A 3 16.09 22.38 5.01
C SER A 3 15.70 20.91 5.07
N ILE A 4 14.43 20.63 5.39
CA ILE A 4 13.84 19.29 5.54
C ILE A 4 12.41 19.36 4.98
N PHE A 5 12.07 18.45 4.08
CA PHE A 5 10.71 18.24 3.62
C PHE A 5 9.91 17.54 4.73
N HIS A 6 8.76 18.12 5.10
CA HIS A 6 7.85 17.55 6.07
C HIS A 6 6.39 17.67 5.62
N GLU A 7 5.85 16.57 5.14
CA GLU A 7 4.43 16.38 4.84
C GLU A 7 3.68 16.00 6.12
N LYS A 8 2.73 16.84 6.52
CA LYS A 8 1.88 16.60 7.70
C LYS A 8 0.85 15.52 7.40
N GLN A 9 0.62 14.66 8.37
CA GLN A 9 -0.38 13.61 8.23
C GLN A 9 -1.81 14.16 8.26
N GLU A 10 -2.59 13.76 7.26
CA GLU A 10 -4.04 13.99 7.22
C GLU A 10 -4.79 12.65 7.16
N GLY A 11 -5.83 12.52 7.98
CA GLY A 11 -6.60 11.28 8.08
C GLY A 11 -5.73 10.05 8.40
N SER A 12 -6.02 8.94 7.70
CA SER A 12 -5.33 7.65 7.87
C SER A 12 -4.31 7.36 6.76
N LEU A 13 -3.60 8.39 6.28
CA LEU A 13 -2.61 8.29 5.20
C LEU A 13 -1.15 8.17 5.70
N CYS A 14 -0.94 7.58 6.89
CA CYS A 14 0.38 7.53 7.52
C CYS A 14 1.47 6.87 6.66
N ALA A 15 1.12 5.85 5.86
CA ALA A 15 2.08 5.18 4.98
C ALA A 15 2.65 6.11 3.89
N GLN A 16 1.79 6.89 3.24
CA GLN A 16 2.21 7.91 2.26
C GLN A 16 3.17 8.90 2.88
N HIS A 17 2.73 9.57 3.95
CA HIS A 17 3.50 10.65 4.54
C HIS A 17 4.81 10.13 5.16
N CYS A 18 4.82 8.90 5.68
CA CYS A 18 6.06 8.25 6.14
C CYS A 18 7.08 8.13 5.00
N LEU A 19 6.67 7.58 3.85
CA LEU A 19 7.56 7.37 2.71
C LEU A 19 8.04 8.70 2.11
N ASN A 20 7.14 9.66 1.94
CA ASN A 20 7.46 10.97 1.39
C ASN A 20 8.39 11.77 2.32
N ASN A 21 8.17 11.71 3.63
CA ASN A 21 9.06 12.31 4.61
C ASN A 21 10.43 11.63 4.61
N LEU A 22 10.51 10.30 4.51
CA LEU A 22 11.77 9.59 4.42
C LEU A 22 12.57 9.97 3.16
N LEU A 23 11.89 10.04 2.01
CA LEU A 23 12.51 10.36 0.72
C LEU A 23 12.69 11.87 0.49
N GLN A 24 12.21 12.69 1.42
CA GLN A 24 12.30 14.14 1.40
C GLN A 24 11.65 14.77 0.15
N GLY A 25 10.47 14.28 -0.23
CA GLY A 25 9.65 14.82 -1.32
C GLY A 25 8.35 14.06 -1.53
N GLU A 26 7.51 14.55 -2.45
CA GLU A 26 6.24 13.93 -2.82
C GLU A 26 6.46 12.78 -3.83
N TYR A 27 6.94 11.64 -3.35
CA TYR A 27 7.25 10.47 -4.19
C TYR A 27 6.06 9.52 -4.36
N PHE A 28 5.14 9.51 -3.41
CA PHE A 28 3.98 8.64 -3.38
C PHE A 28 2.70 9.41 -3.14
N SER A 29 1.64 8.99 -3.82
CA SER A 29 0.27 9.42 -3.63
C SER A 29 -0.61 8.27 -3.10
N PRO A 30 -1.83 8.54 -2.59
CA PRO A 30 -2.74 7.48 -2.13
C PRO A 30 -3.08 6.48 -3.24
N VAL A 31 -3.20 6.95 -4.48
CA VAL A 31 -3.57 6.13 -5.65
C VAL A 31 -2.46 5.17 -6.02
N GLU A 32 -1.20 5.61 -5.96
CA GLU A 32 -0.04 4.75 -6.24
C GLU A 32 0.08 3.65 -5.17
N LEU A 33 -0.06 4.01 -3.89
CA LEU A 33 -0.03 3.02 -2.81
C LEU A 33 -1.21 2.04 -2.89
N SER A 34 -2.40 2.49 -3.28
CA SER A 34 -3.56 1.62 -3.53
C SER A 34 -3.30 0.64 -4.68
N SER A 35 -2.63 1.12 -5.74
CA SER A 35 -2.26 0.26 -6.87
C SER A 35 -1.25 -0.82 -6.47
N ILE A 36 -0.27 -0.47 -5.62
CA ILE A 36 0.67 -1.44 -5.04
C ILE A 36 -0.06 -2.44 -4.14
N ALA A 37 -0.99 -1.98 -3.30
CA ALA A 37 -1.79 -2.87 -2.46
C ALA A 37 -2.58 -3.89 -3.30
N HIS A 38 -3.27 -3.44 -4.35
CA HIS A 38 -4.00 -4.34 -5.24
C HIS A 38 -3.11 -5.36 -5.98
N GLN A 39 -1.88 -4.98 -6.33
CA GLN A 39 -0.92 -5.94 -6.92
C GLN A 39 -0.54 -7.02 -5.91
N LEU A 40 -0.25 -6.63 -4.66
CA LEU A 40 0.06 -7.58 -3.59
C LEU A 40 -1.13 -8.49 -3.27
N ASP A 41 -2.35 -7.95 -3.24
CA ASP A 41 -3.58 -8.73 -3.01
C ASP A 41 -3.77 -9.79 -4.11
N GLU A 42 -3.54 -9.45 -5.37
CA GLU A 42 -3.67 -10.40 -6.49
C GLU A 42 -2.56 -11.47 -6.46
N GLU A 43 -1.32 -11.07 -6.12
CA GLU A 43 -0.22 -12.03 -5.92
C GLU A 43 -0.54 -13.03 -4.80
N GLU A 44 -1.06 -12.56 -3.67
CA GLU A 44 -1.48 -13.42 -2.56
C GLU A 44 -2.66 -14.32 -2.98
N ARG A 45 -3.65 -13.77 -3.68
CA ARG A 45 -4.80 -14.54 -4.20
C ARG A 45 -4.36 -15.67 -5.12
N MET A 46 -3.43 -15.41 -6.04
CA MET A 46 -2.89 -16.44 -6.93
C MET A 46 -2.22 -17.58 -6.15
N ARG A 47 -1.51 -17.26 -5.07
CA ARG A 47 -0.91 -18.28 -4.18
C ARG A 47 -1.96 -19.05 -3.40
N MET A 48 -2.98 -18.38 -2.87
CA MET A 48 -4.07 -19.05 -2.15
C MET A 48 -4.86 -20.00 -3.04
N ALA A 49 -5.01 -19.69 -4.33
CA ALA A 49 -5.67 -20.56 -5.30
C ALA A 49 -4.99 -21.93 -5.43
N GLU A 50 -3.68 -22.03 -5.16
CA GLU A 50 -2.93 -23.30 -5.14
C GLU A 50 -3.47 -24.26 -4.05
N GLY A 51 -4.00 -23.71 -2.95
CA GLY A 51 -4.68 -24.46 -1.87
C GLY A 51 -6.13 -24.85 -2.17
N GLY A 52 -6.66 -24.46 -3.34
CA GLY A 52 -8.01 -24.73 -3.79
C GLY A 52 -8.95 -23.53 -3.61
N VAL A 53 -9.54 -23.08 -4.72
CA VAL A 53 -10.45 -21.91 -4.79
C VAL A 53 -11.78 -22.11 -4.07
N THR A 54 -12.08 -23.33 -3.62
CA THR A 54 -13.28 -23.65 -2.84
C THR A 54 -13.03 -23.67 -1.34
N SER A 55 -11.78 -23.49 -0.91
CA SER A 55 -11.44 -23.37 0.52
C SER A 55 -12.16 -22.16 1.14
N GLU A 56 -12.44 -22.25 2.43
CA GLU A 56 -13.04 -21.13 3.18
C GLU A 56 -12.12 -19.90 3.12
N ASP A 57 -10.81 -20.11 3.29
CA ASP A 57 -9.79 -19.06 3.25
C ASP A 57 -9.78 -18.30 1.91
N TYR A 58 -9.87 -19.01 0.77
CA TYR A 58 -9.92 -18.34 -0.55
C TYR A 58 -11.23 -17.55 -0.77
N ARG A 59 -12.32 -17.95 -0.10
CA ARG A 59 -13.63 -17.30 -0.26
C ARG A 59 -13.79 -16.07 0.62
N THR A 60 -13.04 -15.98 1.71
CA THR A 60 -13.07 -14.86 2.66
C THR A 60 -11.97 -13.83 2.39
N PHE A 61 -11.04 -14.15 1.47
CA PHE A 61 -10.08 -13.23 0.87
C PHE A 61 -10.74 -12.31 -0.16
#